data_AF-A0A142XAX6-F1
#
_entry.id   AF-A0A142XAX6-F1
#
_cell.length_a   1.000
_cell.length_b   1.000
_cell.length_c   1.000
_cell.angle_alpha   90.00
_cell.angle_beta   90.00
_cell.angle_gamma   90.00
#
_symmetry.space_group_name_H-M   'P 1'
#
loop_
_entity.id
_entity.type
_entity.pdbx_description
1 polymer ?
#
loop_
_entity_poly.entity_id
_entity_poly.type
_entity_poly.pdbx_seq_one_letter_code
_entity_poly.pdbx_strand_id
1 'polypeptide(L)'
;MLADAGGSNGCRPRLWKYRLQALADRYGLVVNVCHYPTGASKWNPVEHRLFGPISVNWAGIPLRTPGVMLSCLRGTSTRGGLRVSAQWQPRAYPKGVKVTRAQMDRVHVLSNDLCPRWKYSVVPADIWE
;
A
#
# COMPACT_ATOMS: atom_id res chain seq x y z
N MET A 1 -0.50 9.54 2.09
CA MET A 1 -0.79 8.10 2.29
C MET A 1 -0.16 7.63 3.58
N LEU A 2 -0.91 6.89 4.39
CA LEU A 2 -0.37 6.14 5.54
C LEU A 2 0.00 4.74 5.06
N ALA A 3 1.17 4.25 5.44
CA ALA A 3 1.67 2.94 5.03
C ALA A 3 2.30 2.21 6.20
N ASP A 4 2.22 0.89 6.22
CA ASP A 4 3.03 0.11 7.15
C ASP A 4 4.51 0.16 6.73
N ALA A 5 5.40 -0.27 7.63
CA ALA A 5 6.84 -0.32 7.34
C ALA A 5 7.36 -1.74 7.04
N GLY A 6 6.47 -2.72 6.86
CA GLY A 6 6.81 -4.13 6.64
C GLY A 6 7.04 -4.47 5.15
N GLY A 7 7.69 -5.61 4.88
CA GLY A 7 7.72 -6.23 3.56
C GLY A 7 8.03 -5.29 2.38
N SER A 8 7.18 -5.32 1.35
CA SER A 8 7.39 -4.62 0.08
C SER A 8 6.99 -3.14 0.09
N ASN A 9 6.21 -2.68 1.08
CA ASN A 9 5.80 -1.28 1.23
C ASN A 9 6.56 -0.57 2.35
N GLY A 10 7.72 -1.10 2.80
CA GLY A 10 8.54 -0.44 3.79
C GLY A 10 9.18 0.88 3.31
N CYS A 11 9.75 1.65 4.25
CA CYS A 11 10.41 2.92 3.93
C CYS A 11 11.80 2.77 3.26
N ARG A 12 12.38 1.56 3.31
CA ARG A 12 13.73 1.24 2.80
C ARG A 12 13.76 0.62 1.40
N PRO A 13 12.85 -0.31 1.02
CA PRO A 13 12.88 -0.95 -0.30
C PRO A 13 12.90 0.05 -1.46
N ARG A 14 13.88 -0.12 -2.35
CA ARG A 14 14.03 0.69 -3.57
C ARG A 14 12.85 0.53 -4.53
N LEU A 15 12.36 -0.71 -4.69
CA LEU A 15 11.24 -1.01 -5.58
C LEU A 15 9.97 -0.25 -5.21
N TRP A 16 9.70 -0.07 -3.92
CA TRP A 16 8.56 0.72 -3.44
C TRP A 16 8.63 2.15 -3.97
N LYS A 17 9.74 2.85 -3.71
CA LYS A 17 9.96 4.24 -4.15
C LYS A 17 9.96 4.36 -5.67
N TYR A 18 10.60 3.44 -6.38
CA TYR A 18 10.62 3.40 -7.83
C TYR A 18 9.21 3.22 -8.45
N ARG A 19 8.36 2.38 -7.84
CA ARG A 19 6.96 2.22 -8.29
C ARG A 19 6.09 3.41 -7.93
N LEU A 20 6.36 4.07 -6.80
CA LEU A 20 5.71 5.33 -6.45
C LEU A 20 6.06 6.45 -7.42
N GLN A 21 7.30 6.52 -7.91
CA GLN A 21 7.70 7.47 -8.95
C GLN A 21 6.85 7.27 -10.20
N ALA A 22 6.77 6.05 -10.72
CA ALA A 22 5.96 5.75 -11.90
C ALA A 22 4.45 6.06 -11.71
N LEU A 23 3.95 6.00 -10.47
CA LEU A 23 2.59 6.41 -10.14
C LEU A 23 2.47 7.95 -10.09
N ALA A 24 3.44 8.63 -9.48
CA ALA A 24 3.50 10.08 -9.42
C ALA A 24 3.55 10.67 -10.83
N ASP A 25 4.46 10.19 -11.69
CA ASP A 25 4.61 10.62 -13.08
C ASP A 25 3.32 10.40 -13.88
N ARG A 26 2.73 9.20 -13.78
CA ARG A 26 1.53 8.84 -14.54
C ARG A 26 0.35 9.79 -14.26
N TYR A 27 0.21 10.25 -13.04
CA TYR A 27 -0.95 11.04 -12.62
C TYR A 27 -0.63 12.50 -12.31
N GLY A 28 0.63 12.93 -12.45
CA GLY A 28 1.06 14.27 -12.04
C GLY A 28 0.86 14.56 -10.56
N LEU A 29 0.98 13.56 -9.68
CA LEU A 29 0.66 13.70 -8.25
C LEU A 29 1.90 13.68 -7.36
N VAL A 30 1.98 14.63 -6.43
CA VAL A 30 2.91 14.56 -5.29
C VAL A 30 2.40 13.53 -4.28
N VAL A 31 3.13 12.43 -4.12
CA VAL A 31 2.77 11.35 -3.21
C VAL A 31 3.50 11.50 -1.87
N ASN A 32 2.79 12.02 -0.88
CA ASN A 32 3.28 12.08 0.50
C ASN A 32 3.09 10.71 1.18
N VAL A 33 4.16 10.10 1.67
CA VAL A 33 4.12 8.81 2.36
C VAL A 33 4.53 8.98 3.82
N CYS A 34 3.70 8.48 4.72
CA CYS A 34 3.98 8.42 6.15
C CYS A 34 3.92 6.96 6.60
N HIS A 35 5.07 6.39 6.93
CA HIS A 35 5.15 5.04 7.46
C HIS A 35 4.86 4.99 8.95
N TYR A 36 4.08 4.01 9.38
CA TYR A 36 4.03 3.61 10.78
C TYR A 36 5.38 3.02 11.21
N PRO A 37 5.87 3.32 12.43
CA PRO A 37 7.04 2.63 12.98
C PRO A 37 6.84 1.11 13.05
N THR A 38 7.95 0.36 13.13
CA THR A 38 7.89 -1.09 13.31
C THR A 38 7.07 -1.44 14.55
N GLY A 39 6.14 -2.40 14.42
CA GLY A 39 5.25 -2.82 15.51
C GLY A 39 4.05 -1.89 15.77
N ALA A 40 3.88 -0.83 14.97
CA ALA A 40 2.81 0.14 15.13
C ALA A 40 1.65 -0.03 14.13
N SER A 41 1.60 -1.11 13.34
CA SER A 41 0.54 -1.33 12.33
C SER A 41 -0.86 -1.38 12.93
N LYS A 42 -1.02 -1.79 14.20
CA LYS A 42 -2.32 -1.73 14.90
C LYS A 42 -2.95 -0.33 14.93
N TRP A 43 -2.15 0.72 14.77
CA TRP A 43 -2.64 2.09 14.73
C TRP A 43 -3.05 2.54 13.32
N ASN A 44 -2.89 1.69 12.32
CA ASN A 44 -3.44 1.90 10.99
C ASN A 44 -4.96 1.70 11.03
N PRO A 45 -5.77 2.72 10.69
CA PRO A 45 -7.23 2.61 10.74
C PRO A 45 -7.79 1.43 9.94
N VAL A 46 -7.09 0.99 8.89
CA VAL A 46 -7.51 -0.15 8.05
C VAL A 46 -7.60 -1.45 8.85
N GLU A 47 -6.74 -1.66 9.85
CA GLU A 47 -6.72 -2.89 10.65
C GLU A 47 -8.04 -3.07 11.38
N HIS A 48 -8.49 -2.02 12.07
CA HIS A 48 -9.71 -2.09 12.88
C HIS A 48 -10.99 -1.78 12.11
N ARG A 49 -10.93 -0.91 11.09
CA ARG A 49 -12.13 -0.46 10.36
C ARG A 49 -12.45 -1.31 9.14
N LEU A 50 -11.48 -2.01 8.56
CA LEU A 50 -11.68 -2.86 7.38
C LEU A 50 -11.37 -4.34 7.70
N PHE A 51 -10.16 -4.65 8.14
CA PHE A 51 -9.74 -6.05 8.32
C PHE A 51 -10.43 -6.74 9.50
N GLY A 52 -10.76 -6.01 10.58
CA GLY A 52 -11.58 -6.53 11.68
C GLY A 52 -12.94 -7.06 11.20
N PRO A 53 -13.81 -6.22 10.60
CA PRO A 53 -15.08 -6.66 10.03
C PRO A 53 -14.96 -7.77 8.99
N ILE A 54 -13.93 -7.74 8.14
CA ILE A 54 -13.64 -8.83 7.18
C ILE A 54 -13.40 -10.14 7.93
N SER A 55 -12.54 -10.13 8.95
CA SER A 55 -12.20 -11.31 9.75
C SER A 55 -13.42 -11.90 10.45
N VAL A 56 -14.30 -11.05 11.00
CA VAL A 56 -15.57 -11.49 11.61
C VAL A 56 -16.48 -12.13 10.57
N ASN A 57 -16.63 -11.53 9.39
CA ASN A 57 -17.47 -12.08 8.32
C ASN A 57 -16.97 -13.44 7.80
N TRP A 58 -15.66 -13.68 7.90
CA TRP A 58 -15.02 -14.91 7.42
C TRP A 58 -14.98 -16.03 8.46
N ALA A 59 -15.32 -15.71 9.72
CA ALA A 59 -15.15 -16.63 10.84
C ALA A 59 -15.89 -17.95 10.57
N GLY A 60 -15.14 -19.06 10.59
CA GLY A 60 -15.69 -20.40 10.35
C GLY A 60 -15.93 -20.76 8.87
N ILE A 61 -15.58 -19.91 7.91
CA ILE A 61 -15.75 -20.19 6.47
C ILE A 61 -14.43 -20.72 5.87
N PRO A 62 -14.39 -21.95 5.34
CA PRO A 62 -13.22 -22.47 4.65
C PRO A 62 -12.99 -21.76 3.30
N LEU A 63 -11.99 -20.89 3.23
CA LEU A 63 -11.65 -20.10 2.04
C LEU A 63 -10.86 -20.93 1.01
N ARG A 64 -11.51 -21.90 0.37
CA ARG A 64 -10.86 -22.87 -0.53
C ARG A 64 -10.74 -22.41 -1.98
N THR A 65 -11.49 -21.38 -2.38
CA THR A 65 -11.48 -20.89 -3.77
C THR A 65 -11.45 -19.35 -3.79
N PRO A 66 -10.89 -18.74 -4.85
CA PRO A 66 -10.96 -17.29 -5.03
C PRO A 66 -12.40 -16.76 -5.05
N GLY A 67 -13.35 -17.54 -5.59
CA GLY A 67 -14.77 -17.17 -5.61
C GLY A 67 -15.36 -17.03 -4.21
N VAL A 68 -15.08 -17.98 -3.32
CA VAL A 68 -15.48 -17.92 -1.91
C VAL A 68 -14.85 -16.71 -1.23
N MET A 69 -13.54 -16.51 -1.40
CA MET A 69 -12.84 -15.36 -0.83
C MET A 69 -13.44 -14.02 -1.28
N LEU A 70 -13.70 -13.85 -2.58
CA LEU A 70 -14.31 -12.63 -3.12
C LEU A 70 -15.73 -12.42 -2.60
N SER A 71 -16.53 -13.48 -2.50
CA SER A 71 -17.89 -13.41 -1.94
C SER A 71 -17.83 -12.97 -0.49
N CYS A 72 -16.96 -13.56 0.32
CA CYS A 72 -16.77 -13.18 1.72
C CYS A 72 -16.23 -11.76 1.87
N LEU A 73 -15.33 -11.29 0.99
CA LEU A 73 -14.90 -9.88 0.98
C LEU A 73 -16.08 -8.94 0.71
N ARG A 74 -16.78 -9.15 -0.41
CA ARG A 74 -17.85 -8.26 -0.89
C ARG A 74 -19.10 -8.30 0.00
N GLY A 75 -19.30 -9.41 0.71
CA GLY A 75 -20.35 -9.56 1.71
C GLY A 75 -20.10 -8.83 3.03
N THR A 76 -18.88 -8.36 3.27
CA THR A 76 -18.57 -7.62 4.51
C THR A 76 -19.26 -6.26 4.51
N SER A 77 -20.09 -6.04 5.53
CA SER A 77 -20.69 -4.74 5.82
C SER A 77 -20.80 -4.50 7.32
N THR A 78 -20.99 -3.25 7.74
CA THR A 78 -21.22 -2.90 9.15
C THR A 78 -22.40 -1.95 9.29
N ARG A 79 -22.99 -1.89 10.49
CA ARG A 79 -24.03 -0.88 10.81
C ARG A 79 -23.54 0.57 10.61
N GLY A 80 -22.23 0.79 10.73
CA GLY A 80 -21.59 2.08 10.46
C GLY A 80 -21.39 2.39 8.97
N GLY A 81 -21.96 1.60 8.06
CA GLY A 81 -21.97 1.89 6.63
C GLY A 81 -20.77 1.37 5.85
N LEU A 82 -19.88 0.55 6.44
CA LEU A 82 -18.79 -0.07 5.67
C LEU A 82 -19.37 -0.93 4.54
N ARG A 83 -18.84 -0.77 3.34
CA ARG A 83 -19.08 -1.64 2.18
C ARG A 83 -17.74 -1.97 1.53
N VAL A 84 -17.50 -3.25 1.27
CA VAL A 84 -16.22 -3.71 0.72
C VAL A 84 -16.38 -4.07 -0.74
N SER A 85 -15.51 -3.52 -1.58
CA SER A 85 -15.31 -3.99 -2.95
C SER A 85 -14.02 -4.80 -3.02
N ALA A 86 -14.01 -5.82 -3.86
CA ALA A 86 -12.84 -6.65 -4.08
C ALA A 86 -12.81 -7.13 -5.52
N GLN A 87 -11.62 -7.32 -6.08
CA GLN A 87 -11.41 -7.83 -7.42
C GLN A 87 -10.27 -8.83 -7.40
N TRP A 88 -10.45 -9.93 -8.11
CA TRP A 88 -9.38 -10.90 -8.33
C TRP A 88 -8.47 -10.44 -9.46
N GLN A 89 -7.15 -10.49 -9.21
CA GLN A 89 -6.14 -10.18 -10.21
C GLN A 89 -5.32 -11.46 -10.47
N PRO A 90 -5.62 -12.24 -11.52
CA PRO A 90 -4.92 -13.49 -11.84
C PRO A 90 -3.51 -13.27 -12.43
N ARG A 91 -2.82 -12.20 -12.02
CA ARG A 91 -1.52 -11.83 -12.59
C ARG A 91 -0.40 -12.51 -11.81
N ALA A 92 0.56 -13.06 -12.54
CA ALA A 92 1.84 -13.46 -11.96
C ALA A 92 2.69 -12.22 -11.67
N TYR A 93 3.13 -12.06 -10.42
CA TYR A 93 4.04 -10.98 -10.03
C TYR A 93 5.46 -11.54 -9.91
N PRO A 94 6.43 -10.98 -10.66
CA PRO A 94 7.82 -11.43 -10.58
C PRO A 94 8.38 -11.16 -9.18
N LYS A 95 9.03 -12.19 -8.62
CA LYS A 95 9.72 -12.10 -7.33
C LYS A 95 11.16 -11.65 -7.55
N GLY A 96 11.79 -11.12 -6.50
CA GLY A 96 13.23 -10.77 -6.54
C GLY A 96 13.58 -9.61 -7.48
N VAL A 97 12.61 -8.76 -7.83
CA VAL A 97 12.85 -7.59 -8.68
C VAL A 97 13.82 -6.63 -7.98
N LYS A 98 14.99 -6.44 -8.58
CA LYS A 98 16.01 -5.50 -8.11
C LYS A 98 15.88 -4.19 -8.87
N VAL A 99 16.04 -3.09 -8.14
CA VAL A 99 16.15 -1.75 -8.73
C VAL A 99 17.61 -1.33 -8.71
N THR A 100 18.13 -0.99 -9.89
CA THR A 100 19.52 -0.58 -10.07
C THR A 100 19.76 0.80 -9.44
N ARG A 101 21.03 1.19 -9.29
CA ARG A 101 21.38 2.54 -8.84
C ARG A 101 20.89 3.60 -9.82
N ALA A 102 21.15 3.41 -11.12
CA ALA A 102 20.70 4.32 -12.17
C ALA A 102 19.17 4.52 -12.21
N GLN A 103 18.39 3.47 -11.88
CA GLN A 103 16.93 3.60 -11.74
C GLN A 103 16.54 4.41 -10.50
N MET A 104 17.26 4.24 -9.39
CA MET A 104 17.01 5.01 -8.16
C MET A 104 17.40 6.47 -8.29
N ASP A 105 18.43 6.79 -9.06
CA ASP A 105 18.87 8.17 -9.28
C ASP A 105 17.81 9.00 -10.04
N ARG A 106 16.85 8.33 -10.70
CA ARG A 106 15.67 8.94 -11.36
C ARG A 106 14.45 9.07 -10.45
N VAL A 107 14.55 8.68 -9.18
CA VAL A 107 13.43 8.79 -8.22
C VAL A 107 13.58 10.09 -7.46
N HIS A 108 12.61 10.99 -7.62
CA HIS A 108 12.59 12.31 -7.02
C HIS A 108 11.93 12.25 -5.64
N VAL A 109 12.74 11.90 -4.63
CA VAL A 109 12.30 11.79 -3.23
C VAL A 109 12.70 13.04 -2.44
N LEU A 110 11.72 13.69 -1.83
CA LEU A 110 11.93 14.76 -0.86
C LEU A 110 11.84 14.20 0.56
N SER A 111 12.86 14.42 1.38
CA SER A 111 12.83 14.06 2.80
C SER A 111 11.89 15.00 3.56
N ASN A 112 11.25 14.49 4.60
CA ASN A 112 10.47 15.30 5.53
C ASN A 112 11.25 15.56 6.81
N ASP A 113 11.29 16.79 7.30
CA ASP A 113 12.02 17.15 8.53
C ASP A 113 11.47 16.44 9.77
N LEU A 114 10.17 16.17 9.78
CA LEU A 114 9.53 15.39 10.84
C LEU A 114 9.61 13.90 10.49
N CYS A 115 10.36 13.14 11.27
CA CYS A 115 10.52 11.69 11.08
C CYS A 115 11.09 11.32 9.68
N PRO A 116 12.25 11.85 9.25
CA PRO A 116 12.81 11.69 7.90
C PRO A 116 13.04 10.25 7.45
N ARG A 117 13.17 9.32 8.42
CA ARG A 117 13.29 7.88 8.15
C ARG A 117 11.99 7.23 7.69
N TRP A 118 10.85 7.82 8.02
CA TRP A 118 9.51 7.24 7.83
C TRP A 118 8.59 8.15 7.01
N LYS A 119 8.95 9.42 6.82
CA LYS A 119 8.14 10.39 6.07
C LYS A 119 8.96 10.96 4.93
N TYR A 120 8.39 10.90 3.74
CA TYR A 120 8.97 11.45 2.53
C TYR A 120 7.89 11.69 1.49
N SER A 121 8.21 12.51 0.50
CA SER A 121 7.35 12.79 -0.65
C SER A 121 8.02 12.29 -1.91
N VAL A 122 7.26 11.70 -2.83
CA VAL A 122 7.71 11.41 -4.19
C VAL A 122 7.03 12.41 -5.11
N VAL A 123 7.82 13.20 -5.82
CA VAL A 123 7.31 14.19 -6.77
C VAL A 123 7.43 13.66 -8.20
N PRO A 124 6.46 13.93 -9.09
CA PRO A 124 6.61 13.64 -10.51
C PRO A 124 7.85 14.31 -11.08
N ALA A 125 8.50 13.64 -12.04
CA ALA A 125 9.68 14.17 -12.72
C ALA A 125 9.35 15.45 -13.53
N ASP A 126 8.14 15.51 -14.11
CA ASP A 126 7.75 16.51 -15.10
C ASP A 126 7.04 17.74 -14.50
N ILE A 127 7.00 17.93 -13.16
CA ILE A 127 6.30 19.08 -12.55
C ILE A 127 6.94 20.44 -12.89
N TRP A 128 8.13 20.46 -13.47
CA TRP A 128 8.91 21.68 -13.74
C TRP A 128 9.20 21.94 -15.23
N GLU A 129 8.50 21.28 -16.16
CA GLU A 129 8.45 21.68 -17.57
C GLU A 129 7.16 22.46 -17.87
#